data_AF-A0AAU3NJ38-F1
#
_entry.id   AF-A0AAU3NJ38-F1
#
_cell.length_a   1.000
_cell.length_b   1.000
_cell.length_c   1.000
_cell.angle_alpha   90.00
_cell.angle_beta   90.00
_cell.angle_gamma   90.00
#
_symmetry.space_group_name_H-M   'P 1'
#
loop_
_entity.id
_entity.type
_entity.pdbx_description
1 polymer ?
#
loop_
_entity_poly.entity_id
_entity_poly.type
_entity_poly.pdbx_seq_one_letter_code
_entity_poly.pdbx_strand_id
1 'polypeptide(L)'
;MSDMPRAKGSSAPYGWTTKELGSDVPPGKRALAAELQRLCRLLALNPDGSAPTQKQAADRLPVSDTSLSRFLSAAYLPGIAIVRALHAVATIDAGGAEKAGITLTDLEKLHSQAAAELCGDCVKLRDEVSTLRQQAVESAIELTAVQKEAAALREEAAALKREVQALKAEVQALKAQEVHTLKTSARRTIQAGHRSRLAARAGAALLPVPPRMGDRQQSNPEMRAALNVARQAEALQIGGRQDGALALLHNSAEVLSPAETATLVCVLREGQLDELAGTLIHIYGRDNPHPHVMRAAAQLHQHGAPDDAAALLQAALSAQQGAP
;
A
#
# COMPACT_ATOMS: atom_id res chain seq x y z
N MET A 1 20.47 102.40 12.22
CA MET A 1 20.44 102.55 10.74
C MET A 1 21.32 101.46 10.17
N SER A 2 20.86 100.42 9.50
CA SER A 2 19.51 99.98 9.18
C SER A 2 19.60 98.47 8.99
N ASP A 3 18.73 97.75 9.70
CA ASP A 3 18.38 96.37 9.40
C ASP A 3 17.87 96.33 7.95
N MET A 4 18.60 95.62 7.08
CA MET A 4 18.15 95.31 5.73
C MET A 4 17.44 93.95 5.78
N PRO A 5 16.12 93.89 5.54
CA PRO A 5 15.42 92.62 5.53
C PRO A 5 15.86 91.80 4.32
N ARG A 6 16.44 90.61 4.56
CA ARG A 6 16.63 89.59 3.53
C ARG A 6 15.28 89.28 2.90
N ALA A 7 15.14 89.62 1.62
CA ALA A 7 14.03 89.19 0.80
C ALA A 7 13.87 87.66 0.90
N LYS A 8 12.72 87.21 1.42
CA LYS A 8 12.34 85.80 1.41
C LYS A 8 12.30 85.35 -0.05
N GLY A 9 13.24 84.48 -0.41
CA GLY A 9 13.41 83.99 -1.76
C GLY A 9 12.11 83.42 -2.32
N SER A 10 11.86 83.75 -3.59
CA SER A 10 10.90 83.07 -4.45
C SER A 10 11.18 81.56 -4.40
N SER A 11 10.38 80.82 -3.63
CA SER A 11 10.41 79.37 -3.65
C SER A 11 9.85 78.93 -4.99
N ALA A 12 10.67 78.30 -5.83
CA ALA A 12 10.21 77.69 -7.07
C ALA A 12 9.00 76.78 -6.77
N PRO A 13 7.96 76.79 -7.62
CA PRO A 13 6.81 75.91 -7.44
C PRO A 13 7.28 74.46 -7.37
N TYR A 14 6.75 73.68 -6.42
CA TYR A 14 7.15 72.30 -6.14
C TYR A 14 8.61 72.10 -5.68
N GLY A 15 9.30 73.14 -5.20
CA GLY A 15 10.70 73.03 -4.74
C GLY A 15 10.94 71.95 -3.68
N TRP A 16 9.91 71.60 -2.89
CA TRP A 16 9.96 70.53 -1.90
C TRP A 16 10.04 69.11 -2.50
N THR A 17 9.66 68.93 -3.76
CA THR A 17 9.67 67.63 -4.45
C THR A 17 11.06 67.20 -4.87
N THR A 18 11.98 68.14 -5.10
CA THR A 18 13.33 67.83 -5.56
C THR A 18 14.20 67.49 -4.34
N LYS A 19 14.52 66.21 -4.19
CA LYS A 19 15.44 65.72 -3.16
C LYS A 19 16.66 65.10 -3.84
N GLU A 20 17.84 65.47 -3.37
CA GLU A 20 19.07 64.80 -3.77
C GLU A 20 19.06 63.36 -3.27
N LEU A 21 19.35 62.41 -4.17
CA LEU A 21 19.41 60.99 -3.86
C LEU A 21 20.88 60.62 -3.72
N GLY A 22 21.26 60.11 -2.54
CA GLY A 22 22.64 59.69 -2.27
C GLY A 22 23.13 58.60 -3.23
N SER A 23 24.45 58.55 -3.43
CA SER A 23 25.09 57.49 -4.24
C SER A 23 24.97 56.11 -3.61
N ASP A 24 24.74 56.06 -2.30
CA ASP A 24 24.54 54.88 -1.45
C ASP A 24 23.14 54.25 -1.56
N VAL A 25 22.17 54.96 -2.15
CA VAL A 25 20.82 54.43 -2.35
C VAL A 25 20.81 53.35 -3.45
N PRO A 26 20.25 52.16 -3.19
CA PRO A 26 20.05 51.13 -4.21
C PRO A 26 19.31 51.64 -5.47
N PRO A 27 19.64 51.11 -6.66
CA PRO A 27 19.15 51.65 -7.93
C PRO A 27 17.62 51.58 -8.08
N GLY A 28 16.97 50.52 -7.60
CA GLY A 28 15.51 50.38 -7.61
C GLY A 28 14.83 51.39 -6.67
N LYS A 29 15.35 51.59 -5.46
CA LYS A 29 14.88 52.66 -4.55
C LYS A 29 15.06 54.06 -5.15
N ARG A 30 16.20 54.30 -5.81
CA ARG A 30 16.50 55.58 -6.47
C ARG A 30 15.50 55.84 -7.61
N ALA A 31 15.25 54.84 -8.46
CA ALA A 31 14.31 54.93 -9.56
C ALA A 31 12.88 55.19 -9.07
N LEU A 32 12.44 54.46 -8.04
CA LEU A 32 11.12 54.69 -7.43
C LEU A 32 11.02 56.12 -6.85
N ALA A 33 12.01 56.55 -6.06
CA ALA A 33 11.97 57.89 -5.45
C ALA A 33 11.94 58.99 -6.51
N ALA A 34 12.71 58.87 -7.60
CA ALA A 34 12.69 59.82 -8.71
C ALA A 34 11.29 59.90 -9.36
N GLU A 35 10.61 58.77 -9.55
CA GLU A 35 9.24 58.75 -10.07
C GLU A 35 8.23 59.33 -9.08
N LEU A 36 8.37 59.09 -7.78
CA LEU A 36 7.53 59.73 -6.76
C LEU A 36 7.72 61.25 -6.77
N GLN A 37 8.97 61.75 -6.90
CA GLN A 37 9.23 63.19 -7.04
C GLN A 37 8.56 63.76 -8.29
N ARG A 38 8.59 63.03 -9.42
CA ARG A 38 7.95 63.45 -10.67
C ARG A 38 6.43 63.50 -10.52
N LEU A 39 5.80 62.48 -9.94
CA LEU A 39 4.35 62.44 -9.69
C LEU A 39 3.90 63.56 -8.75
N CYS A 40 4.68 63.89 -7.71
CA CYS A 40 4.34 65.01 -6.83
C CYS A 40 4.35 66.38 -7.53
N ARG A 41 5.08 66.54 -8.64
CA ARG A 41 5.07 67.78 -9.45
C ARG A 41 3.83 67.91 -10.33
N LEU A 42 3.08 66.83 -10.50
CA LEU A 42 1.84 66.79 -11.29
C LEU A 42 0.59 67.09 -10.46
N LEU A 43 0.73 67.24 -9.14
CA LEU A 43 -0.39 67.57 -8.27
C LEU A 43 -0.98 68.93 -8.63
N ALA A 44 -2.30 69.06 -8.55
CA ALA A 44 -3.01 70.26 -8.97
C ALA A 44 -2.68 71.44 -8.06
N LEU A 45 -2.62 72.64 -8.66
CA LEU A 45 -2.49 73.92 -7.96
C LEU A 45 -3.62 74.08 -6.94
N ASN A 46 -3.32 74.83 -5.89
CA ASN A 46 -4.32 75.25 -4.91
C ASN A 46 -5.35 76.22 -5.56
N PRO A 47 -6.52 76.44 -4.93
CA PRO A 47 -7.53 77.36 -5.45
C PRO A 47 -7.04 78.80 -5.66
N ASP A 48 -5.97 79.20 -4.97
CA ASP A 48 -5.29 80.49 -5.11
C ASP A 48 -4.26 80.54 -6.26
N GLY A 49 -4.15 79.46 -7.05
CA GLY A 49 -3.19 79.30 -8.14
C GLY A 49 -1.76 78.97 -7.69
N SER A 50 -1.51 78.82 -6.38
CA SER A 50 -0.19 78.45 -5.86
C SER A 50 0.07 76.95 -5.97
N ALA A 51 1.35 76.55 -6.06
CA ALA A 51 1.71 75.14 -5.98
C ALA A 51 1.43 74.60 -4.57
N PRO A 52 0.92 73.36 -4.43
CA PRO A 52 0.69 72.77 -3.11
C PRO A 52 1.99 72.68 -2.32
N THR A 53 1.91 73.00 -1.04
CA THR A 53 3.00 72.77 -0.07
C THR A 53 3.15 71.26 0.20
N GLN A 54 4.31 70.84 0.72
CA GLN A 54 4.56 69.44 1.07
C GLN A 54 3.50 68.89 2.03
N LYS A 55 3.10 69.68 3.03
CA LYS A 55 2.02 69.35 3.97
C LYS A 55 0.69 69.14 3.26
N GLN A 56 0.28 70.05 2.38
CA GLN A 56 -0.97 69.92 1.62
C GLN A 56 -0.97 68.69 0.71
N ALA A 57 0.18 68.37 0.09
CA ALA A 57 0.32 67.14 -0.69
C ALA A 57 0.24 65.88 0.20
N ALA A 58 0.83 65.91 1.39
CA ALA A 58 0.79 64.80 2.33
C ALA A 58 -0.63 64.53 2.86
N ASP A 59 -1.40 65.60 3.13
CA ASP A 59 -2.80 65.52 3.56
C ASP A 59 -3.70 64.87 2.47
N ARG A 60 -3.37 65.04 1.18
CA ARG A 60 -4.06 64.36 0.07
C ARG A 60 -3.72 62.86 -0.04
N LEU A 61 -2.60 62.42 0.53
CA LEU A 61 -2.05 61.05 0.39
C LEU A 61 -2.17 60.21 1.66
N PRO A 62 -3.16 60.51 2.51
CA PRO A 62 -3.20 60.17 3.94
C PRO A 62 -1.85 59.87 4.63
N VAL A 63 -0.82 60.69 4.42
CA VAL A 63 0.49 60.49 5.04
C VAL A 63 0.98 61.75 5.77
N SER A 64 1.92 61.58 6.70
CA SER A 64 2.57 62.73 7.33
C SER A 64 3.54 63.43 6.38
N ASP A 65 3.69 64.74 6.55
CA ASP A 65 4.65 65.55 5.81
C ASP A 65 6.09 64.99 5.89
N THR A 66 6.50 64.55 7.08
CA THR A 66 7.80 63.91 7.31
C THR A 66 7.94 62.60 6.55
N SER A 67 6.89 61.77 6.52
CA SER A 67 6.89 60.50 5.78
C SER A 67 7.05 60.75 4.29
N LEU A 68 6.31 61.71 3.73
CA LEU A 68 6.40 62.10 2.33
C LEU A 68 7.83 62.53 1.98
N SER A 69 8.46 63.37 2.81
CA SER A 69 9.86 63.78 2.64
C SER A 69 10.82 62.58 2.59
N ARG A 70 10.61 61.58 3.46
CA ARG A 70 11.45 60.37 3.53
C ARG A 70 11.25 59.44 2.33
N PHE A 71 10.05 59.39 1.76
CA PHE A 71 9.81 58.64 0.52
C PHE A 71 10.52 59.30 -0.67
N LEU A 72 10.42 60.62 -0.78
CA LEU A 72 11.03 61.38 -1.88
C LEU A 72 12.57 61.39 -1.84
N SER A 73 13.15 61.27 -0.66
CA SER A 73 14.61 61.14 -0.47
C SER A 73 15.12 59.69 -0.51
N ALA A 74 14.25 58.72 -0.83
CA ALA A 74 14.54 57.29 -0.80
C ALA A 74 15.01 56.73 0.57
N ALA A 75 14.88 57.52 1.64
CA ALA A 75 15.26 57.12 3.00
C ALA A 75 14.32 56.04 3.58
N TYR A 76 13.08 55.95 3.06
CA TYR A 76 12.11 54.94 3.45
C TYR A 76 11.26 54.51 2.26
N LEU A 77 10.92 53.21 2.18
CA LEU A 77 10.07 52.69 1.11
C LEU A 77 8.58 52.83 1.49
N PRO A 78 7.77 53.60 0.76
CA PRO A 78 6.34 53.68 1.03
C PRO A 78 5.66 52.31 0.82
N GLY A 79 4.58 52.04 1.56
CA GLY A 79 3.73 50.89 1.28
C GLY A 79 3.05 51.04 -0.08
N ILE A 80 2.77 49.91 -0.76
CA ILE A 80 2.24 49.94 -2.14
C ILE A 80 0.91 50.69 -2.26
N ALA A 81 0.07 50.68 -1.22
CA ALA A 81 -1.18 51.44 -1.20
C ALA A 81 -0.96 52.96 -1.32
N ILE A 82 0.10 53.50 -0.70
CA ILE A 82 0.45 54.93 -0.77
C ILE A 82 0.94 55.27 -2.18
N VAL A 83 1.73 54.38 -2.81
CA VAL A 83 2.22 54.54 -4.18
C VAL A 83 1.05 54.58 -5.18
N ARG A 84 0.08 53.65 -5.03
CA ARG A 84 -1.15 53.63 -5.83
C ARG A 84 -1.98 54.90 -5.65
N ALA A 85 -2.14 55.36 -4.40
CA ALA A 85 -2.87 56.58 -4.10
C ALA A 85 -2.23 57.81 -4.74
N LEU A 86 -0.90 57.94 -4.67
CA LEU A 86 -0.18 59.03 -5.32
C LEU A 86 -0.34 59.00 -6.84
N HIS A 87 -0.20 57.83 -7.47
CA HIS A 87 -0.40 57.69 -8.91
C HIS A 87 -1.82 58.09 -9.33
N ALA A 88 -2.83 57.65 -8.58
CA ALA A 88 -4.22 58.01 -8.85
C ALA A 88 -4.47 59.52 -8.74
N VAL A 89 -4.02 60.16 -7.66
CA VAL A 89 -4.17 61.60 -7.45
C VAL A 89 -3.41 62.38 -8.54
N ALA A 90 -2.16 62.03 -8.81
CA ALA A 90 -1.35 62.69 -9.84
C ALA A 90 -1.94 62.50 -11.25
N THR A 91 -2.55 61.35 -11.54
CA THR A 91 -3.21 61.07 -12.81
C THR A 91 -4.47 61.91 -12.99
N ILE A 92 -5.27 62.05 -11.94
CA ILE A 92 -6.46 62.91 -11.94
C ILE A 92 -6.05 64.37 -12.13
N ASP A 93 -5.07 64.83 -11.36
CA ASP A 93 -4.59 66.21 -11.37
C ASP A 93 -3.90 66.59 -12.69
N ALA A 94 -3.19 65.65 -13.34
CA ALA A 94 -2.58 65.84 -14.66
C ALA A 94 -3.60 65.79 -15.82
N GLY A 95 -4.84 65.35 -15.57
CA GLY A 95 -5.88 65.23 -16.58
C GLY A 95 -5.76 63.98 -17.47
N GLY A 96 -5.32 62.85 -16.90
CA GLY A 96 -5.32 61.53 -17.55
C GLY A 96 -4.01 60.75 -17.44
N ALA A 97 -4.08 59.43 -17.60
CA ALA A 97 -2.96 58.49 -17.39
C ALA A 97 -1.77 58.74 -18.34
N GLU A 98 -2.04 59.20 -19.56
CA GLU A 98 -0.99 59.49 -20.55
C GLU A 98 -0.10 60.67 -20.12
N LYS A 99 -0.66 61.65 -19.42
CA LYS A 99 0.07 62.82 -18.91
C LYS A 99 0.82 62.53 -17.61
N ALA A 100 0.46 61.46 -16.91
CA ALA A 100 1.19 60.99 -15.74
C ALA A 100 2.58 60.44 -16.11
N GLY A 101 2.83 60.06 -17.37
CA GLY A 101 4.14 59.65 -17.89
C GLY A 101 4.70 58.33 -17.34
N ILE A 102 3.95 57.62 -16.49
CA ILE A 102 4.23 56.26 -16.04
C ILE A 102 2.91 55.52 -15.81
N THR A 103 2.83 54.26 -16.22
CA THR A 103 1.66 53.43 -15.96
C THR A 103 1.66 52.95 -14.51
N LEU A 104 0.48 52.63 -13.96
CA LEU A 104 0.40 52.07 -12.61
C LEU A 104 1.19 50.76 -12.48
N THR A 105 1.13 49.91 -13.51
CA THR A 105 1.85 48.63 -13.56
C THR A 105 3.36 48.82 -13.54
N ASP A 106 3.89 49.79 -14.28
CA ASP A 106 5.33 50.08 -14.29
C ASP A 106 5.78 50.65 -12.93
N LEU A 107 4.96 51.49 -12.30
CA LEU A 107 5.25 52.01 -10.96
C LEU A 107 5.21 50.91 -9.88
N GLU A 108 4.27 49.97 -9.97
CA GLU A 108 4.23 48.77 -9.11
C GLU A 108 5.46 47.88 -9.31
N LYS A 109 5.93 47.74 -10.55
CA LYS A 109 7.16 47.02 -10.87
C LYS A 109 8.36 47.69 -10.22
N LEU A 110 8.50 49.01 -10.32
CA LEU A 110 9.57 49.77 -9.64
C LEU A 110 9.49 49.61 -8.12
N HIS A 111 8.29 49.61 -7.54
CA HIS A 111 8.09 49.35 -6.11
C HIS A 111 8.54 47.94 -5.70
N SER A 112 8.18 46.93 -6.49
CA SER A 112 8.60 45.55 -6.24
C SER A 112 10.12 45.36 -6.32
N GLN A 113 10.78 46.08 -7.23
CA GLN A 113 12.25 46.10 -7.37
C GLN A 113 12.90 46.78 -6.16
N ALA A 114 12.41 47.95 -5.78
CA ALA A 114 12.90 48.68 -4.60
C ALA A 114 12.68 47.90 -3.28
N ALA A 115 11.60 47.12 -3.18
CA ALA A 115 11.32 46.23 -2.05
C ALA A 115 12.25 45.01 -2.02
N ALA A 116 12.57 44.45 -3.19
CA ALA A 116 13.50 43.32 -3.30
C ALA A 116 14.93 43.69 -2.86
N GLU A 117 15.36 44.92 -3.13
CA GLU A 117 16.66 45.46 -2.68
C GLU A 117 16.73 45.69 -1.17
N LEU A 118 15.60 45.74 -0.48
CA LEU A 118 15.51 46.01 0.96
C LEU A 118 15.83 44.79 1.83
N CYS A 119 15.77 43.59 1.27
CA CYS A 119 15.99 42.35 2.01
C CYS A 119 16.75 41.36 1.12
N GLY A 120 18.07 41.23 1.34
CA GLY A 120 18.89 40.24 0.64
C GLY A 120 18.37 38.81 0.82
N ASP A 121 17.70 38.54 1.94
CA ASP A 121 17.07 37.24 2.21
C ASP A 121 15.79 37.03 1.38
N CYS A 122 15.07 38.07 0.95
CA CYS A 122 13.92 37.93 0.05
C CYS A 122 14.33 37.52 -1.37
N VAL A 123 15.54 37.89 -1.83
CA VAL A 123 16.08 37.41 -3.10
C VAL A 123 16.43 35.93 -3.00
N LYS A 124 17.16 35.54 -1.95
CA LYS A 124 17.52 34.13 -1.68
C LYS A 124 16.28 33.24 -1.56
N LEU A 125 15.28 33.67 -0.78
CA LEU A 125 14.04 32.93 -0.62
C LEU A 125 13.25 32.80 -1.92
N ARG A 126 13.31 33.80 -2.82
CA ARG A 126 12.67 33.71 -4.14
C ARG A 126 13.36 32.67 -5.02
N ASP A 127 14.69 32.64 -5.01
CA ASP A 127 15.47 31.68 -5.78
C ASP A 127 15.27 30.25 -5.23
N GLU A 128 15.22 30.09 -3.91
CA GLU A 128 14.88 28.82 -3.26
C GLU A 128 13.46 28.36 -3.61
N VAL A 129 12.46 29.23 -3.56
CA VAL A 129 11.08 28.91 -3.96
C VAL A 129 11.00 28.54 -5.44
N SER A 130 11.76 29.22 -6.30
CA SER A 130 11.83 28.89 -7.72
C SER A 130 12.44 27.50 -7.95
N THR A 131 13.54 27.20 -7.24
CA THR A 131 14.23 25.91 -7.31
C THR A 131 13.32 24.78 -6.81
N LEU A 132 12.66 24.96 -5.67
CA LEU A 132 11.71 23.99 -5.11
C LEU A 132 10.53 23.74 -6.03
N ARG A 133 10.03 24.77 -6.72
CA ARG A 133 8.96 24.61 -7.72
C ARG A 133 9.42 23.78 -8.91
N GLN A 134 10.64 24.00 -9.39
CA GLN A 134 11.19 23.21 -10.49
C GLN A 134 11.34 21.73 -10.09
N GLN A 135 11.88 21.46 -8.90
CA GLN A 135 11.99 20.10 -8.36
C GLN A 135 10.63 19.42 -8.17
N ALA A 136 9.60 20.17 -7.75
CA ALA A 136 8.25 19.65 -7.60
C ALA A 136 7.63 19.25 -8.95
N VAL A 137 7.88 20.05 -10.01
CA VAL A 137 7.42 19.72 -11.37
C VAL A 137 8.12 18.48 -11.90
N GLU A 138 9.45 18.38 -11.74
CA GLU A 138 10.23 17.22 -12.15
C GLU A 138 9.76 15.95 -11.43
N SER A 139 9.61 16.01 -10.10
CA SER A 139 9.09 14.88 -9.30
C SER A 139 7.66 14.48 -9.72
N ALA A 140 6.80 15.44 -10.09
CA ALA A 140 5.47 15.13 -10.57
C ALA A 140 5.51 14.37 -11.91
N ILE A 141 6.42 14.73 -12.82
CA ILE A 141 6.63 14.03 -14.08
C ILE A 141 7.07 12.58 -13.80
N GLU A 142 8.07 12.39 -12.93
CA GLU A 142 8.56 11.06 -12.55
C GLU A 142 7.44 10.19 -11.94
N LEU A 143 6.64 10.75 -11.02
CA LEU A 143 5.51 10.04 -10.43
C LEU A 143 4.49 9.59 -11.48
N THR A 144 4.20 10.43 -12.48
CA THR A 144 3.29 10.04 -13.56
C THR A 144 3.86 8.92 -14.45
N ALA A 145 5.18 8.90 -14.66
CA ALA A 145 5.85 7.83 -15.40
C ALA A 145 5.77 6.50 -14.63
N VAL A 146 6.14 6.52 -13.35
CA VAL A 146 6.07 5.33 -12.47
C VAL A 146 4.65 4.80 -12.35
N GLN A 147 3.63 5.67 -12.28
CA GLN A 147 2.23 5.25 -12.25
C GLN A 147 1.82 4.50 -13.53
N LYS A 148 2.28 4.97 -14.71
CA LYS A 148 2.01 4.29 -15.98
C LYS A 148 2.69 2.92 -16.06
N GLU A 149 3.94 2.82 -15.64
CA GLU A 149 4.66 1.54 -15.57
C GLU A 149 3.97 0.56 -14.62
N ALA A 150 3.57 1.03 -13.45
CA ALA A 150 2.85 0.21 -12.47
C ALA A 150 1.46 -0.24 -12.97
N ALA A 151 0.81 0.54 -13.83
CA ALA A 151 -0.45 0.12 -14.48
C ALA A 151 -0.19 -0.96 -15.54
N ALA A 152 0.83 -0.78 -16.39
CA ALA A 152 1.23 -1.76 -17.40
C ALA A 152 1.59 -3.12 -16.77
N LEU A 153 2.39 -3.10 -15.70
CA LEU A 153 2.78 -4.31 -14.97
C LEU A 153 1.57 -5.03 -14.34
N ARG A 154 0.55 -4.30 -13.89
CA ARG A 154 -0.68 -4.91 -13.36
C ARG A 154 -1.47 -5.64 -14.45
N GLU A 155 -1.57 -5.06 -15.63
CA GLU A 155 -2.23 -5.71 -16.78
C GLU A 155 -1.48 -6.97 -17.23
N GLU A 156 -0.15 -6.89 -17.31
CA GLU A 156 0.70 -8.05 -17.63
C GLU A 156 0.55 -9.17 -16.59
N ALA A 157 0.59 -8.83 -15.29
CA ALA A 157 0.37 -9.80 -14.23
C ALA A 157 -1.03 -10.44 -14.29
N ALA A 158 -2.06 -9.66 -14.66
CA ALA A 158 -3.40 -10.20 -14.84
C ALA A 158 -3.51 -11.13 -16.05
N ALA A 159 -2.82 -10.82 -17.15
CA ALA A 159 -2.72 -11.69 -18.33
C ALA A 159 -2.03 -13.01 -17.99
N LEU A 160 -0.85 -12.96 -17.37
CA LEU A 160 -0.10 -14.15 -16.93
C LEU A 160 -0.93 -15.02 -15.97
N LYS A 161 -1.70 -14.41 -15.05
CA LYS A 161 -2.57 -15.15 -14.15
C LYS A 161 -3.64 -15.94 -14.90
N ARG A 162 -4.23 -15.37 -15.96
CA ARG A 162 -5.22 -16.05 -16.81
C ARG A 162 -4.57 -17.20 -17.59
N GLU A 163 -3.38 -16.99 -18.16
CA GLU A 163 -2.64 -18.05 -18.85
C GLU A 163 -2.29 -19.22 -17.93
N VAL A 164 -1.81 -18.94 -16.72
CA VAL A 164 -1.54 -19.99 -15.72
C VAL A 164 -2.80 -20.76 -15.34
N GLN A 165 -3.95 -20.09 -15.23
CA GLN A 165 -5.23 -20.77 -14.97
C GLN A 165 -5.65 -21.65 -16.14
N ALA A 166 -5.51 -21.17 -17.38
CA ALA A 166 -5.80 -21.94 -18.58
C ALA A 166 -4.91 -23.19 -18.68
N LEU A 167 -3.59 -23.04 -18.52
CA LEU A 167 -2.65 -24.15 -18.52
C LEU A 167 -2.94 -25.16 -17.41
N LYS A 168 -3.32 -24.70 -16.21
CA LYS A 168 -3.75 -25.61 -15.13
C LYS A 168 -4.99 -26.42 -15.54
N ALA A 169 -5.97 -25.80 -16.19
CA ALA A 169 -7.16 -26.50 -16.66
C ALA A 169 -6.82 -27.53 -17.75
N GLU A 170 -5.97 -27.17 -18.71
CA GLU A 170 -5.49 -28.08 -19.76
C GLU A 170 -4.75 -29.29 -19.18
N VAL A 171 -3.84 -29.07 -18.23
CA VAL A 171 -3.10 -30.15 -17.55
C VAL A 171 -4.06 -31.08 -16.81
N GLN A 172 -5.10 -30.55 -16.14
CA GLN A 172 -6.09 -31.38 -15.47
C GLN A 172 -6.94 -32.19 -16.46
N ALA A 173 -7.33 -31.59 -17.59
CA ALA A 173 -8.06 -32.27 -18.64
C ALA A 173 -7.25 -33.41 -19.25
N LEU A 174 -5.97 -33.17 -19.56
CA LEU A 174 -5.05 -34.19 -20.07
C LEU A 174 -4.86 -35.34 -19.08
N LYS A 175 -4.64 -35.04 -17.80
CA LYS A 175 -4.55 -36.05 -16.74
C LYS A 175 -5.82 -36.89 -16.64
N ALA A 176 -7.00 -36.26 -16.69
CA ALA A 176 -8.27 -36.96 -16.63
C ALA A 176 -8.47 -37.87 -17.86
N GLN A 177 -8.11 -37.39 -19.05
CA GLN A 177 -8.17 -38.17 -20.28
C GLN A 177 -7.23 -39.38 -20.22
N GLU A 178 -5.98 -39.18 -19.79
CA GLU A 178 -4.99 -40.25 -19.69
C GLU A 178 -5.44 -41.32 -18.68
N VAL A 179 -5.88 -40.92 -17.48
CA VAL A 179 -6.44 -41.84 -16.48
C VAL A 179 -7.65 -42.61 -17.03
N HIS A 180 -8.53 -41.94 -17.77
CA HIS A 180 -9.68 -42.60 -18.40
C HIS A 180 -9.22 -43.65 -19.41
N THR A 181 -8.31 -43.31 -20.33
CA THR A 181 -7.79 -44.25 -21.34
C THR A 181 -7.11 -45.46 -20.71
N LEU A 182 -6.27 -45.24 -19.69
CA LEU A 182 -5.62 -46.30 -18.94
C LEU A 182 -6.64 -47.20 -18.25
N LYS A 183 -7.64 -46.63 -17.58
CA LYS A 183 -8.72 -47.39 -16.91
C LYS A 183 -9.52 -48.22 -17.91
N THR A 184 -9.86 -47.68 -19.08
CA THR A 184 -10.55 -48.42 -20.13
C THR A 184 -9.70 -49.56 -20.67
N SER A 185 -8.41 -49.32 -20.92
CA SER A 185 -7.49 -50.36 -21.40
C SER A 185 -7.31 -51.48 -20.37
N ALA A 186 -7.13 -51.14 -19.09
CA ALA A 186 -7.02 -52.08 -17.97
C ALA A 186 -8.31 -52.91 -17.79
N ARG A 187 -9.49 -52.30 -17.93
CA ARG A 187 -10.77 -53.05 -17.91
C ARG A 187 -10.85 -54.07 -19.04
N ARG A 188 -10.44 -53.69 -20.25
CA ARG A 188 -10.44 -54.60 -21.42
C ARG A 188 -9.48 -55.77 -21.20
N THR A 189 -8.27 -55.52 -20.69
CA THR A 189 -7.29 -56.59 -20.43
C THR A 189 -7.76 -57.53 -19.31
N ILE A 190 -8.31 -57.00 -18.22
CA ILE A 190 -8.91 -57.80 -17.14
C ILE A 190 -10.05 -58.68 -17.67
N GLN A 191 -10.95 -58.10 -18.47
CA GLN A 191 -12.08 -58.83 -19.06
C GLN A 191 -11.61 -59.95 -20.00
N ALA A 192 -10.61 -59.67 -20.85
CA ALA A 192 -9.99 -60.68 -21.72
C ALA A 192 -9.34 -61.82 -20.91
N GLY A 193 -8.64 -61.49 -19.81
CA GLY A 193 -8.07 -62.47 -18.89
C GLY A 193 -9.13 -63.31 -18.16
N HIS A 194 -10.25 -62.71 -17.74
CA HIS A 194 -11.38 -63.45 -17.15
C HIS A 194 -12.03 -64.40 -18.15
N ARG A 195 -12.28 -63.95 -19.38
CA ARG A 195 -12.82 -64.81 -20.45
C ARG A 195 -11.89 -65.99 -20.74
N SER A 196 -10.58 -65.75 -20.81
CA SER A 196 -9.57 -66.81 -21.02
C SER A 196 -9.57 -67.83 -19.88
N ARG A 197 -9.66 -67.37 -18.62
CA ARG A 197 -9.75 -68.26 -17.44
C ARG A 197 -11.04 -69.07 -17.40
N LEU A 198 -12.18 -68.47 -17.76
CA LEU A 198 -13.45 -69.19 -17.85
C LEU A 198 -13.43 -70.24 -18.97
N ALA A 199 -12.86 -69.92 -20.13
CA ALA A 199 -12.68 -70.88 -21.21
C ALA A 199 -11.78 -72.05 -20.81
N ALA A 200 -10.66 -71.78 -20.12
CA ALA A 200 -9.79 -72.82 -19.56
C ALA A 200 -10.50 -73.68 -18.49
N ARG A 201 -11.37 -73.06 -17.67
CA ARG A 201 -12.11 -73.75 -16.61
C ARG A 201 -13.29 -74.57 -17.14
N ALA A 202 -13.92 -74.14 -18.23
CA ALA A 202 -14.92 -74.93 -18.94
C ALA A 202 -14.32 -76.21 -19.56
N GLY A 203 -13.01 -76.22 -19.86
CA GLY A 203 -12.26 -77.41 -20.28
C GLY A 203 -11.75 -78.29 -19.14
N ALA A 204 -11.81 -77.84 -17.88
CA ALA A 204 -11.32 -78.58 -16.73
C ALA A 204 -12.50 -79.20 -15.96
N ALA A 205 -12.56 -80.54 -15.90
CA ALA A 205 -13.61 -81.28 -15.20
C ALA A 205 -13.71 -80.85 -13.72
N LEU A 206 -14.90 -80.44 -13.30
CA LEU A 206 -15.20 -80.00 -11.93
C LEU A 206 -15.14 -81.19 -10.97
N LEU A 207 -14.15 -81.21 -10.08
CA LEU A 207 -14.16 -82.10 -8.92
C LEU A 207 -15.19 -81.59 -7.89
N PRO A 208 -15.91 -82.48 -7.19
CA PRO A 208 -16.95 -82.09 -6.24
C PRO A 208 -16.30 -81.62 -4.93
N VAL A 209 -16.64 -80.41 -4.48
CA VAL A 209 -16.24 -79.90 -3.16
C VAL A 209 -17.49 -79.62 -2.32
N PRO A 210 -17.58 -80.12 -1.07
CA PRO A 210 -18.72 -79.91 -0.18
C PRO A 210 -18.85 -78.46 0.35
N PRO A 211 -20.06 -78.00 0.71
CA PRO A 211 -20.28 -76.65 1.21
C PRO A 211 -20.13 -76.59 2.74
N ARG A 212 -19.22 -75.75 3.26
CA ARG A 212 -19.30 -75.26 4.65
C ARG A 212 -18.77 -73.83 4.83
N MET A 213 -19.68 -73.00 5.36
CA MET A 213 -19.54 -71.87 6.30
C MET A 213 -18.30 -70.96 6.25
N GLY A 214 -18.59 -69.67 6.01
CA GLY A 214 -17.82 -68.52 6.50
C GLY A 214 -16.75 -68.00 5.54
N ASP A 215 -16.91 -66.77 5.07
CA ASP A 215 -15.92 -66.04 4.27
C ASP A 215 -14.63 -65.80 5.08
N ARG A 216 -13.71 -66.78 5.06
CA ARG A 216 -12.32 -66.64 5.54
C ARG A 216 -11.49 -65.66 4.69
N GLN A 217 -12.05 -65.08 3.64
CA GLN A 217 -11.30 -64.27 2.68
C GLN A 217 -11.19 -62.80 3.08
N GLN A 218 -12.12 -62.27 3.89
CA GLN A 218 -12.08 -60.85 4.32
C GLN A 218 -11.25 -60.60 5.58
N SER A 219 -11.15 -61.58 6.50
CA SER A 219 -10.41 -61.43 7.76
C SER A 219 -8.87 -61.57 7.63
N ASN A 220 -8.37 -62.05 6.49
CA ASN A 220 -6.94 -62.30 6.29
C ASN A 220 -6.12 -61.06 5.89
N PRO A 221 -6.57 -60.17 4.99
CA PRO A 221 -5.79 -58.97 4.65
C PRO A 221 -5.73 -57.96 5.80
N GLU A 222 -6.86 -57.70 6.47
CA GLU A 222 -6.95 -56.68 7.54
C GLU A 222 -6.08 -57.05 8.74
N MET A 223 -6.13 -58.32 9.15
CA MET A 223 -5.28 -58.87 10.21
C MET A 223 -3.79 -58.82 9.85
N ARG A 224 -3.42 -59.05 8.59
CA ARG A 224 -2.01 -59.01 8.17
C ARG A 224 -1.44 -57.59 8.21
N ALA A 225 -2.22 -56.59 7.78
CA ALA A 225 -1.80 -55.20 7.86
C ALA A 225 -1.57 -54.78 9.31
N ALA A 226 -2.52 -55.08 10.20
CA ALA A 226 -2.41 -54.82 11.64
C ALA A 226 -1.20 -55.53 12.28
N LEU A 227 -1.02 -56.82 12.04
CA LEU A 227 0.12 -57.58 12.59
C LEU A 227 1.48 -57.10 12.09
N ASN A 228 1.56 -56.57 10.88
CA ASN A 228 2.81 -56.01 10.36
C ASN A 228 3.16 -54.70 11.07
N VAL A 229 2.20 -53.80 11.24
CA VAL A 229 2.39 -52.53 11.94
C VAL A 229 2.72 -52.78 13.41
N ALA A 230 1.99 -53.67 14.09
CA ALA A 230 2.24 -54.01 15.49
C ALA A 230 3.67 -54.54 15.71
N ARG A 231 4.15 -55.48 14.87
CA ARG A 231 5.51 -56.02 14.97
C ARG A 231 6.59 -54.95 14.73
N GLN A 232 6.35 -54.03 13.80
CA GLN A 232 7.28 -52.93 13.55
C GLN A 232 7.31 -51.94 14.73
N ALA A 233 6.14 -51.61 15.29
CA ALA A 233 6.02 -50.73 16.45
C ALA A 233 6.70 -51.33 17.69
N GLU A 234 6.49 -52.62 17.94
CA GLU A 234 7.15 -53.37 19.02
C GLU A 234 8.68 -53.38 18.86
N ALA A 235 9.18 -53.67 17.66
CA ALA A 235 10.62 -53.68 17.38
C ALA A 235 11.25 -52.30 17.61
N LEU A 236 10.54 -51.21 17.27
CA LEU A 236 11.00 -49.85 17.52
C LEU A 236 10.98 -49.50 19.01
N GLN A 237 9.99 -49.98 19.76
CA GLN A 237 9.90 -49.79 21.21
C GLN A 237 11.03 -50.53 21.93
N ILE A 238 11.29 -51.79 21.60
CA ILE A 238 12.40 -52.58 22.15
C ILE A 238 13.75 -51.93 21.82
N GLY A 239 13.87 -51.33 20.63
CA GLY A 239 15.06 -50.58 20.22
C GLY A 239 15.20 -49.19 20.83
N GLY A 240 14.30 -48.76 21.73
CA GLY A 240 14.32 -47.44 22.36
C GLY A 240 14.03 -46.27 21.42
N ARG A 241 13.47 -46.53 20.22
CA ARG A 241 13.21 -45.52 19.19
C ARG A 241 11.76 -45.04 19.24
N GLN A 242 11.39 -44.37 20.34
CA GLN A 242 10.03 -43.90 20.58
C GLN A 242 9.51 -42.97 19.46
N ASP A 243 10.33 -42.04 18.98
CA ASP A 243 9.96 -41.14 17.86
C ASP A 243 9.63 -41.91 16.57
N GLY A 244 10.33 -43.02 16.33
CA GLY A 244 10.09 -43.89 15.18
C GLY A 244 8.76 -44.62 15.28
N ALA A 245 8.42 -45.09 16.49
CA ALA A 245 7.13 -45.75 16.74
C ALA A 245 5.96 -44.78 16.56
N LEU A 246 6.10 -43.54 17.05
CA LEU A 246 5.10 -42.48 16.86
C LEU A 246 4.90 -42.12 15.39
N ALA A 247 5.99 -41.93 14.63
CA ALA A 247 5.90 -41.65 13.20
C ALA A 247 5.24 -42.80 12.42
N LEU A 248 5.54 -44.05 12.79
CA LEU A 248 4.90 -45.22 12.21
C LEU A 248 3.39 -45.24 12.47
N LEU A 249 2.98 -44.97 13.72
CA LEU A 249 1.56 -44.95 14.10
C LEU A 249 0.81 -43.81 13.39
N HIS A 250 1.41 -42.63 13.25
CA HIS A 250 0.81 -41.52 12.51
C HIS A 250 0.57 -41.87 11.04
N ASN A 251 1.59 -42.39 10.34
CA ASN A 251 1.46 -42.81 8.95
C ASN A 251 0.45 -43.97 8.79
N SER A 252 0.38 -44.85 9.78
CA SER A 252 -0.57 -45.96 9.78
C SER A 252 -2.01 -45.46 9.96
N ALA A 253 -2.23 -44.45 10.83
CA ALA A 253 -3.56 -43.89 11.07
C ALA A 253 -4.16 -43.15 9.86
N GLU A 254 -3.33 -42.69 8.91
CA GLU A 254 -3.78 -42.09 7.65
C GLU A 254 -4.15 -43.12 6.58
N VAL A 255 -3.51 -44.28 6.60
CA VAL A 255 -3.59 -45.28 5.51
C VAL A 255 -4.51 -46.45 5.85
N LEU A 256 -4.60 -46.83 7.12
CA LEU A 256 -5.40 -47.97 7.56
C LEU A 256 -6.90 -47.67 7.49
N SER A 257 -7.68 -48.66 7.08
CA SER A 257 -9.14 -48.61 7.15
C SER A 257 -9.63 -48.66 8.60
N PRO A 258 -10.91 -48.30 8.86
CA PRO A 258 -11.47 -48.38 10.21
C PRO A 258 -11.42 -49.77 10.84
N ALA A 259 -11.57 -50.84 10.04
CA ALA A 259 -11.50 -52.22 10.51
C ALA A 259 -10.06 -52.64 10.83
N GLU A 260 -9.11 -52.27 9.98
CA GLU A 260 -7.68 -52.50 10.23
C GLU A 260 -7.17 -51.77 11.46
N THR A 261 -7.63 -50.53 11.68
CA THR A 261 -7.27 -49.74 12.86
C THR A 261 -7.80 -50.37 14.14
N ALA A 262 -9.07 -50.82 14.14
CA ALA A 262 -9.63 -51.53 15.28
C ALA A 262 -8.86 -52.83 15.58
N THR A 263 -8.52 -53.59 14.53
CA THR A 263 -7.71 -54.80 14.65
C THR A 263 -6.32 -54.50 15.21
N LEU A 264 -5.67 -53.44 14.74
CA LEU A 264 -4.35 -53.02 15.22
C LEU A 264 -4.38 -52.63 16.70
N VAL A 265 -5.39 -51.89 17.16
CA VAL A 265 -5.56 -51.55 18.57
C VAL A 265 -5.70 -52.83 19.41
N CYS A 266 -6.53 -53.79 19.00
CA CYS A 266 -6.65 -55.06 19.69
C CYS A 266 -5.32 -55.82 19.76
N VAL A 267 -4.58 -55.89 18.65
CA VAL A 267 -3.27 -56.57 18.61
C VAL A 267 -2.25 -55.88 19.53
N LEU A 268 -2.23 -54.55 19.59
CA LEU A 268 -1.33 -53.81 20.49
C LEU A 268 -1.68 -54.06 21.96
N ARG A 269 -2.97 -54.12 22.31
CA ARG A 269 -3.44 -54.47 23.67
C ARG A 269 -3.06 -55.89 24.06
N GLU A 270 -3.27 -56.85 23.16
CA GLU A 270 -2.87 -58.25 23.37
C GLU A 270 -1.35 -58.38 23.56
N GLY A 271 -0.56 -57.56 22.86
CA GLY A 271 0.89 -57.48 22.98
C GLY A 271 1.41 -56.66 24.19
N GLN A 272 0.53 -56.20 25.10
CA GLN A 272 0.88 -55.36 26.26
C GLN A 272 1.55 -54.02 25.89
N LEU A 273 1.29 -53.50 24.68
CA LEU A 273 1.80 -52.22 24.19
C LEU A 273 0.77 -51.12 24.45
N ASP A 274 0.37 -50.97 25.71
CA ASP A 274 -0.77 -50.14 26.11
C ASP A 274 -0.61 -48.65 25.78
N GLU A 275 0.60 -48.13 25.90
CA GLU A 275 0.92 -46.73 25.55
C GLU A 275 0.80 -46.47 24.04
N LEU A 276 1.23 -47.43 23.22
CA LEU A 276 1.15 -47.33 21.77
C LEU A 276 -0.30 -47.47 21.28
N ALA A 277 -1.08 -48.37 21.89
CA ALA A 277 -2.51 -48.49 21.65
C ALA A 277 -3.24 -47.17 21.99
N GLY A 278 -2.98 -46.61 23.18
CA GLY A 278 -3.55 -45.32 23.59
C GLY A 278 -3.16 -44.17 22.66
N THR A 279 -1.91 -44.15 22.20
CA THR A 279 -1.42 -43.14 21.26
C THR A 279 -2.08 -43.26 19.89
N LEU A 280 -2.23 -44.47 19.36
CA LEU A 280 -2.92 -44.72 18.11
C LEU A 280 -4.40 -44.30 18.18
N ILE A 281 -5.07 -44.62 19.28
CA ILE A 281 -6.46 -44.20 19.53
C ILE A 281 -6.57 -42.66 19.50
N HIS A 282 -5.62 -41.97 20.12
CA HIS A 282 -5.63 -40.51 20.16
C HIS A 282 -5.37 -39.88 18.78
N ILE A 283 -4.34 -40.35 18.06
CA ILE A 283 -4.01 -39.88 16.70
C ILE A 283 -5.19 -40.14 15.77
N TYR A 284 -5.69 -41.38 15.73
CA TYR A 284 -6.76 -41.74 14.82
C TYR A 284 -8.06 -41.00 15.14
N GLY A 285 -8.40 -40.85 16.42
CA GLY A 285 -9.58 -40.09 16.85
C GLY A 285 -9.52 -38.60 16.50
N ARG A 286 -8.34 -37.99 16.58
CA ARG A 286 -8.13 -36.56 16.28
C ARG A 286 -8.10 -36.27 14.78
N ASP A 287 -7.42 -37.12 14.02
CA ASP A 287 -7.01 -36.80 12.65
C ASP A 287 -7.93 -37.39 11.56
N ASN A 288 -8.89 -38.25 11.93
CA ASN A 288 -9.86 -38.85 10.99
C ASN A 288 -11.28 -38.27 11.09
N PRO A 289 -12.06 -38.27 9.99
CA PRO A 289 -13.42 -37.75 9.99
C PRO A 289 -14.39 -38.64 10.80
N HIS A 290 -15.45 -38.05 11.37
CA HIS A 290 -16.40 -38.75 12.26
C HIS A 290 -16.93 -40.09 11.73
N PRO A 291 -17.31 -40.25 10.44
CA PRO A 291 -17.78 -41.54 9.95
C PRO A 291 -16.73 -42.66 10.05
N HIS A 292 -15.44 -42.33 9.95
CA HIS A 292 -14.34 -43.29 10.10
C HIS A 292 -14.13 -43.66 11.57
N VAL A 293 -14.13 -42.65 12.46
CA VAL A 293 -14.02 -42.86 13.92
C VAL A 293 -15.18 -43.71 14.43
N MET A 294 -16.42 -43.41 14.04
CA MET A 294 -17.60 -44.18 14.44
C MET A 294 -17.56 -45.64 13.95
N ARG A 295 -17.08 -45.88 12.72
CA ARG A 295 -16.91 -47.25 12.21
C ARG A 295 -15.83 -48.01 12.96
N ALA A 296 -14.70 -47.37 13.25
CA ALA A 296 -13.62 -47.98 14.03
C ALA A 296 -14.07 -48.29 15.46
N ALA A 297 -14.80 -47.38 16.12
CA ALA A 297 -15.36 -47.60 17.44
C ALA A 297 -16.38 -48.75 17.46
N ALA A 298 -17.23 -48.85 16.44
CA ALA A 298 -18.16 -49.97 16.30
C ALA A 298 -17.43 -51.32 16.12
N GLN A 299 -16.33 -51.34 15.36
CA GLN A 299 -15.49 -52.53 15.19
C GLN A 299 -14.79 -52.91 16.50
N LEU A 300 -14.21 -51.96 17.23
CA LEU A 300 -13.63 -52.20 18.57
C LEU A 300 -14.65 -52.78 19.55
N HIS A 301 -15.88 -52.28 19.53
CA HIS A 301 -16.96 -52.82 20.34
C HIS A 301 -17.32 -54.27 19.93
N GLN A 302 -17.36 -54.57 18.62
CA GLN A 302 -17.57 -55.94 18.12
C GLN A 302 -16.43 -56.90 18.48
N HIS A 303 -15.20 -56.40 18.60
CA HIS A 303 -14.03 -57.14 19.06
C HIS A 303 -13.94 -57.24 20.59
N GLY A 304 -14.92 -56.71 21.35
CA GLY A 304 -14.95 -56.83 22.80
C GLY A 304 -14.07 -55.83 23.55
N ALA A 305 -13.67 -54.72 22.90
CA ALA A 305 -12.89 -53.63 23.48
C ALA A 305 -13.74 -52.34 23.64
N PRO A 306 -14.76 -52.33 24.53
CA PRO A 306 -15.65 -51.19 24.69
C PRO A 306 -14.95 -49.96 25.29
N ASP A 307 -13.95 -50.15 26.14
CA ASP A 307 -13.20 -49.05 26.76
C ASP A 307 -12.35 -48.30 25.72
N ASP A 308 -11.69 -49.03 24.82
CA ASP A 308 -10.94 -48.44 23.71
C ASP A 308 -11.87 -47.75 22.70
N ALA A 309 -13.06 -48.32 22.45
CA ALA A 309 -14.08 -47.67 21.64
C ALA A 309 -14.56 -46.35 22.26
N ALA A 310 -14.75 -46.31 23.58
CA ALA A 310 -15.11 -45.10 24.30
C ALA A 310 -13.98 -44.06 24.27
N ALA A 311 -12.73 -44.47 24.50
CA ALA A 311 -11.56 -43.61 24.42
C ALA A 311 -11.39 -43.00 23.02
N LEU A 312 -11.65 -43.77 21.97
CA LEU A 312 -11.58 -43.30 20.58
C LEU A 312 -12.62 -42.21 20.28
N LEU A 313 -13.85 -42.38 20.76
CA LEU A 313 -14.90 -41.37 20.61
C LEU A 313 -14.59 -40.11 21.44
N GLN A 314 -14.04 -40.26 22.64
CA GLN A 314 -13.62 -39.14 23.48
C GLN A 314 -12.47 -38.33 22.85
N ALA A 315 -11.49 -39.01 22.23
CA ALA A 315 -10.41 -38.34 21.51
C ALA A 315 -10.94 -37.48 20.35
N ALA A 316 -11.90 -37.99 19.59
CA ALA A 316 -12.55 -37.25 18.51
C ALA A 316 -13.39 -36.05 19.00
N LEU A 317 -14.07 -36.17 20.14
CA LEU A 317 -14.81 -35.07 20.75
C LEU A 317 -13.88 -33.98 21.28
N SER A 318 -12.76 -34.36 21.89
CA SER A 318 -11.76 -33.43 22.41
C SER A 318 -11.09 -32.62 21.30
N ALA A 319 -10.88 -33.24 20.13
CA ALA A 319 -10.35 -32.55 18.95
C ALA A 319 -11.28 -31.43 18.43
N GLN A 320 -12.60 -31.59 18.55
CA GLN A 320 -13.56 -30.55 18.16
C GLN A 320 -13.61 -29.37 19.14
N GLN A 321 -13.44 -29.62 20.44
CA GLN A 321 -13.51 -28.57 21.47
C GLN A 321 -12.26 -27.66 21.48
N GLY A 322 -11.18 -28.07 20.80
CA GLY A 322 -9.94 -27.31 20.62
C GLY A 322 -9.81 -26.58 19.28
N ALA A 323 -10.81 -26.63 18.40
CA ALA A 323 -10.83 -25.85 17.16
C ALA A 323 -11.43 -24.45 17.42
N PRO A 324 -10.73 -23.34 17.08
CA PRO A 324 -11.22 -21.99 17.29
C PRO A 324 -12.46 -21.65 16.46
#